data_AF-A0A454TM54-F1
#
_entry.id   AF-A0A454TM54-F1
#
_cell.length_a   1.000
_cell.length_b   1.000
_cell.length_c   1.000
_cell.angle_alpha   90.00
_cell.angle_beta   90.00
_cell.angle_gamma   90.00
#
_symmetry.space_group_name_H-M   'P 1'
#
loop_
_entity.id
_entity.type
_entity.pdbx_description
1 polymer ?
#
loop_
_entity_poly.entity_id
_entity_poly.type
_entity_poly.pdbx_seq_one_letter_code
_entity_poly.pdbx_strand_id
1 'polypeptide(L)'
;MTLRTLDAIALSDWDLVPSECHKNAQRWVNRFPGFRSVRGWLIEGGREFGAICQAHSVVQDTTGHLWDVTLETEYPFVVYLGPDSTYDESLLLRGWAQIILPAW
;
A
#
# COMPACT_ATOMS: atom_id res chain seq x y z
N MET A 1 3.56 12.39 -2.97
CA MET A 1 3.79 11.91 -1.59
C MET A 1 4.79 10.77 -1.70
N THR A 2 5.94 10.85 -1.04
CA THR A 2 6.98 9.80 -1.14
C THR A 2 6.69 8.75 -0.08
N LEU A 3 6.49 7.51 -0.52
CA LEU A 3 6.35 6.34 0.36
C LEU A 3 7.73 6.01 0.92
N ARG A 4 7.87 5.87 2.24
CA ARG A 4 9.10 5.40 2.87
C ARG A 4 9.00 3.91 3.11
N THR A 5 10.07 3.16 2.96
CA THR A 5 10.16 1.80 3.52
C THR A 5 10.75 1.86 4.92
N LEU A 6 10.35 0.92 5.77
CA LEU A 6 11.08 0.68 7.01
C LEU A 6 12.49 0.18 6.68
N ASP A 7 13.46 0.44 7.57
CA ASP A 7 14.78 -0.17 7.41
C ASP A 7 14.69 -1.70 7.61
N ALA A 8 15.66 -2.42 7.04
CA ALA A 8 15.68 -3.88 7.05
C ALA A 8 15.71 -4.48 8.47
N ILE A 9 16.18 -3.72 9.46
CA ILE A 9 16.23 -4.16 10.87
C ILE A 9 14.82 -4.14 11.45
N ALA A 10 14.05 -3.07 11.23
CA ALA A 10 12.65 -2.99 11.63
C ALA A 10 11.74 -4.01 10.93
N LEU A 11 12.09 -4.41 9.70
CA LEU A 11 11.42 -5.51 8.98
C LEU A 11 11.88 -6.91 9.42
N SER A 12 13.11 -7.08 9.92
CA SER A 12 13.64 -8.41 10.27
C SER A 12 12.93 -9.10 11.44
N ASP A 13 12.37 -8.31 12.38
CA ASP A 13 11.51 -8.79 13.47
C ASP A 13 10.01 -8.73 13.11
N TRP A 14 9.69 -8.32 11.88
CA TRP A 14 8.34 -8.25 11.37
C TRP A 14 7.96 -9.56 10.68
N ASP A 15 7.12 -10.34 11.35
CA ASP A 15 6.55 -11.58 10.81
C ASP A 15 5.53 -11.28 9.71
N LEU A 16 6.05 -10.88 8.54
CA LEU A 16 5.28 -10.52 7.37
C LEU A 16 4.59 -11.76 6.79
N VAL A 17 3.28 -11.70 6.57
CA VAL A 17 2.58 -12.73 5.81
C VAL A 17 2.45 -12.28 4.35
N PRO A 18 3.07 -12.98 3.38
CA PRO A 18 3.00 -12.60 1.97
C PRO A 18 1.56 -12.45 1.47
N SER A 19 1.33 -11.49 0.58
CA SER A 19 0.02 -11.20 -0.03
C SER A 19 -1.11 -10.79 0.92
N GLU A 20 -0.81 -10.54 2.20
CA GLU A 20 -1.77 -10.13 3.23
C GLU A 20 -1.54 -8.67 3.66
N CYS A 21 -1.32 -7.77 2.69
CA CYS A 21 -0.91 -6.38 2.94
C CYS A 21 -1.85 -5.64 3.90
N HIS A 22 -3.16 -5.80 3.76
CA HIS A 22 -4.16 -5.21 4.67
C HIS A 22 -4.03 -5.72 6.11
N LYS A 23 -3.86 -7.04 6.29
CA LYS A 23 -3.72 -7.64 7.63
C LYS A 23 -2.37 -7.29 8.25
N ASN A 24 -1.30 -7.23 7.47
CA ASN A 24 0.01 -6.81 7.94
C ASN A 24 -0.02 -5.35 8.41
N ALA A 25 -0.57 -4.43 7.61
CA ALA A 25 -0.75 -3.04 8.03
C ALA A 25 -1.57 -2.93 9.33
N GLN A 26 -2.64 -3.72 9.48
CA GLN A 26 -3.43 -3.74 10.71
C GLN A 26 -2.65 -4.29 11.91
N ARG A 27 -1.91 -5.39 11.74
CA ARG A 27 -1.05 -5.95 12.80
C ARG A 27 -0.01 -4.93 13.23
N TRP A 28 0.52 -4.13 12.31
CA TRP A 28 1.50 -3.09 12.60
C TRP A 28 0.88 -2.01 13.49
N VAL A 29 -0.28 -1.49 13.10
CA VAL A 29 -1.03 -0.50 13.88
C VAL A 29 -1.37 -1.03 15.28
N ASN A 30 -1.75 -2.29 15.39
CA ASN A 30 -2.05 -2.91 16.69
C ASN A 30 -0.80 -3.03 17.58
N ARG A 31 0.38 -3.23 16.99
CA ARG A 31 1.65 -3.35 17.72
C ARG A 31 2.26 -2.01 18.11
N PHE A 32 2.11 -0.99 17.26
CA PHE A 32 2.73 0.32 17.43
C PHE A 32 1.66 1.42 17.53
N PRO A 33 1.24 1.77 18.76
CA PRO A 33 0.29 2.85 18.99
C PRO A 33 0.82 4.16 18.40
N GLY A 34 -0.01 4.85 17.62
CA GLY A 34 0.35 6.11 16.95
C GLY A 34 0.45 5.98 15.42
N PHE A 35 0.44 4.76 14.89
CA PHE A 35 0.23 4.53 13.47
C PHE A 35 -1.25 4.37 13.15
N ARG A 36 -1.64 4.68 11.90
CA ARG A 36 -2.94 4.30 11.34
C ARG A 36 -2.76 3.61 10.00
N SER A 37 -3.68 2.70 9.67
CA SER A 37 -3.71 2.06 8.35
C SER A 37 -4.21 3.05 7.29
N VAL A 38 -3.67 2.98 6.08
CA VAL A 38 -4.08 3.80 4.94
C VAL A 38 -4.28 2.91 3.71
N ARG A 39 -5.48 3.00 3.13
CA ARG A 39 -5.85 2.29 1.89
C ARG A 39 -5.40 3.05 0.64
N GLY A 40 -5.11 2.32 -0.42
CA GLY A 40 -4.74 2.91 -1.70
C GLY A 40 -4.27 1.89 -2.73
N TRP A 41 -3.47 2.34 -3.68
CA TRP A 41 -2.94 1.48 -4.75
C TRP A 41 -1.44 1.68 -4.94
N LEU A 42 -0.71 0.58 -5.03
CA LEU A 42 0.64 0.57 -5.58
C LEU A 42 0.57 0.67 -7.10
N ILE A 43 1.48 1.44 -7.68
CA ILE A 43 1.58 1.62 -9.11
C ILE A 43 2.81 0.86 -9.62
N GLU A 44 2.57 -0.19 -10.38
CA GLU A 44 3.61 -0.96 -11.06
C GLU A 44 3.66 -0.60 -12.55
N GLY A 45 4.87 -0.45 -13.08
CA GLY A 45 5.10 -0.04 -14.47
C GLY A 45 5.11 1.48 -14.67
N GLY A 46 4.67 1.93 -15.85
CA GLY A 46 4.64 3.35 -16.22
C GLY A 46 5.80 3.77 -17.13
N ARG A 47 5.44 4.12 -18.38
CA ARG A 47 6.04 5.13 -19.31
C ARG A 47 5.57 4.88 -20.75
N GLU A 48 5.67 3.65 -21.24
CA GLU A 48 5.37 3.31 -22.65
C GLU A 48 4.12 2.45 -22.85
N PHE A 49 3.73 1.61 -21.88
CA PHE A 49 2.65 0.61 -22.06
C PHE A 49 1.52 0.70 -21.04
N GLY A 50 1.54 1.74 -20.19
CA GLY A 50 0.60 1.90 -19.09
C GLY A 50 1.14 1.45 -17.72
N ALA A 51 0.23 1.20 -16.79
CA ALA A 51 0.54 0.87 -15.39
C ALA A 51 -0.54 -0.05 -14.77
N ILE A 52 -0.15 -0.80 -13.75
CA ILE A 52 -1.06 -1.61 -12.93
C ILE A 52 -1.20 -0.93 -11.57
N CYS A 53 -2.43 -0.67 -11.16
CA CYS A 53 -2.80 -0.21 -9.83
C CYS A 53 -3.21 -1.42 -9.00
N GLN A 54 -2.34 -1.92 -8.12
CA GLN A 54 -2.66 -3.02 -7.22
C GLN A 54 -3.17 -2.50 -5.89
N ALA A 55 -4.29 -3.04 -5.41
CA ALA A 55 -4.80 -2.72 -4.08
C ALA A 55 -3.75 -3.00 -3.01
N HIS A 56 -3.57 -2.05 -2.11
CA HIS A 56 -2.53 -2.12 -1.11
C HIS A 56 -2.88 -1.35 0.16
N SER A 57 -2.15 -1.64 1.23
CA SER A 57 -2.21 -0.86 2.47
C SER A 57 -0.84 -0.59 3.04
N VAL A 58 -0.68 0.67 3.40
CA VAL A 58 0.49 1.22 4.07
C VAL A 58 0.06 1.75 5.44
N VAL A 59 1.01 2.15 6.27
CA VAL A 59 0.71 2.80 7.55
C VAL A 59 1.16 4.25 7.53
N GLN A 60 0.47 5.12 8.25
CA GLN A 60 0.85 6.50 8.45
C GLN A 60 1.25 6.74 9.89
N ASP A 61 2.39 7.40 10.11
CA ASP A 61 2.82 7.83 11.44
C ASP A 61 2.14 9.12 11.91
N THR A 62 2.43 9.54 13.14
CA THR A 62 1.88 10.75 13.76
C THR A 62 2.31 12.06 13.08
N THR A 63 3.36 12.03 12.26
CA THR A 63 3.86 13.16 11.48
C THR A 63 3.26 13.23 10.07
N GLY A 64 2.48 12.22 9.69
CA GLY A 64 1.82 12.15 8.40
C GLY A 64 2.62 11.43 7.31
N HIS A 65 3.80 10.85 7.62
CA HIS A 65 4.55 10.08 6.64
C HIS A 65 3.93 8.69 6.43
N LEU A 66 3.94 8.23 5.17
CA LEU A 66 3.51 6.89 4.81
C LEU A 66 4.70 5.94 4.80
N TRP A 67 4.44 4.75 5.34
CA TRP A 67 5.40 3.67 5.48
C TRP A 67 4.81 2.39 4.87
N ASP A 68 5.52 1.80 3.91
CA ASP A 68 5.23 0.43 3.51
C ASP A 68 5.89 -0.53 4.49
N VAL A 69 5.07 -1.33 5.14
CA VAL A 69 5.49 -2.35 6.12
C VAL A 69 5.35 -3.77 5.56
N THR A 70 5.15 -3.85 4.25
CA THR A 70 4.76 -5.07 3.55
C THR A 70 5.64 -5.39 2.35
N LEU A 71 6.37 -4.40 1.84
CA LEU A 71 7.30 -4.54 0.71
C LEU A 71 8.69 -3.99 1.06
N GLU A 72 9.72 -4.62 0.51
CA GLU A 72 11.12 -4.17 0.61
C GLU A 72 11.50 -3.16 -0.47
N THR A 73 10.67 -3.02 -1.51
CA THR A 73 10.90 -2.13 -2.65
C THR A 73 9.91 -0.98 -2.63
N GLU A 74 10.40 0.24 -2.87
CA GLU A 74 9.54 1.42 -3.01
C GLU A 74 8.80 1.41 -4.35
N TYR A 75 7.47 1.56 -4.29
CA TYR A 75 6.62 1.84 -5.44
C TYR A 75 5.86 3.14 -5.24
N PRO A 76 5.49 3.85 -6.33
CA PRO A 76 4.54 4.95 -6.23
C PRO A 76 3.23 4.46 -5.63
N PHE A 77 2.64 5.26 -4.76
CA PHE A 77 1.40 4.92 -4.06
C PHE A 77 0.38 6.05 -4.18
N VAL A 78 -0.85 5.68 -4.50
CA VAL A 78 -2.00 6.59 -4.57
C VAL A 78 -2.93 6.29 -3.40
N VAL A 79 -3.11 7.25 -2.51
CA VAL A 79 -4.00 7.15 -1.35
C VAL A 79 -5.45 7.16 -1.80
N TYR A 80 -6.25 6.25 -1.26
CA TYR A 80 -7.71 6.34 -1.34
C TYR A 80 -8.24 7.29 -0.25
N LEU A 81 -9.00 8.31 -0.65
CA LEU A 81 -9.51 9.34 0.27
C LEU A 81 -10.93 9.05 0.78
N GLY A 82 -11.56 7.97 0.30
CA GLY A 82 -12.90 7.58 0.74
C GLY A 82 -12.89 6.70 1.99
N PRO A 83 -14.07 6.22 2.43
CA PRO A 83 -14.20 5.33 3.57
C PRO A 83 -13.54 3.97 3.32
N ASP A 84 -12.78 3.44 4.27
CA ASP A 84 -12.12 2.13 4.17
C ASP A 84 -13.10 1.00 3.79
N SER A 85 -14.35 1.05 4.25
CA SER A 85 -15.37 0.05 3.91
C SER A 85 -15.69 0.01 2.41
N THR A 86 -15.79 1.18 1.75
CA THR A 86 -16.04 1.26 0.31
C THR A 86 -14.84 0.72 -0.49
N TYR A 87 -13.63 0.95 0.03
CA TYR A 87 -12.43 0.37 -0.55
C TYR A 87 -12.43 -1.16 -0.41
N ASP A 88 -12.66 -1.68 0.79
CA ASP A 88 -12.64 -3.12 1.07
C ASP A 88 -13.74 -3.86 0.26
N GLU A 89 -14.93 -3.26 0.10
CA GLU A 89 -15.98 -3.77 -0.79
C GLU A 89 -15.53 -3.84 -2.26
N SER A 90 -14.77 -2.85 -2.74
CA SER A 90 -14.25 -2.84 -4.12
C SER A 90 -13.30 -4.00 -4.41
N LEU A 91 -12.55 -4.46 -3.38
CA LEU A 91 -11.63 -5.58 -3.51
C LEU A 91 -12.34 -6.92 -3.74
N LEU A 92 -13.59 -7.05 -3.26
CA LEU A 92 -14.41 -8.23 -3.51
C LEU A 92 -14.78 -8.37 -5.00
N LEU A 93 -14.80 -7.25 -5.73
CA LEU A 93 -15.09 -7.23 -7.16
C LEU A 93 -13.81 -7.41 -7.97
N ARG A 94 -12.84 -6.50 -7.80
CA ARG A 94 -11.50 -6.56 -8.43
C ARG A 94 -10.49 -5.77 -7.59
N GLY A 95 -9.45 -6.44 -7.09
CA GLY A 95 -8.36 -5.83 -6.31
C GLY A 95 -7.29 -5.10 -7.13
N TRP A 96 -7.49 -4.90 -8.44
CA TRP A 96 -6.55 -4.16 -9.27
C TRP A 96 -7.24 -3.50 -10.46
N ALA A 97 -6.60 -2.46 -10.97
CA ALA A 97 -6.95 -1.81 -12.23
C ALA A 97 -5.71 -1.72 -13.12
N GLN A 98 -5.90 -1.79 -14.44
CA GLN A 98 -4.84 -1.55 -15.41
C GLN A 98 -5.17 -0.32 -16.23
N ILE A 99 -4.21 0.59 -16.29
CA ILE A 99 -4.21 1.74 -17.17
C ILE A 99 -3.41 1.34 -18.39
N ILE A 100 -4.00 1.41 -19.58
CA ILE A 100 -3.32 1.16 -20.85
C ILE A 100 -3.17 2.50 -21.55
N LEU A 101 -1.93 2.87 -21.88
CA LEU A 101 -1.67 4.00 -22.76
C LEU A 101 -1.73 3.49 -24.20
N PRO A 102 -2.67 3.95 -25.04
CA PRO A 102 -2.67 3.57 -26.45
C PRO A 102 -1.38 4.10 -27.10
N ALA A 103 -0.78 3.30 -27.97
CA ALA A 103 0.29 3.78 -28.84
C ALA A 103 -0.34 4.81 -29.79
N TRP A 104 0.11 6.05 -29.70
CA TRP A 104 -0.22 7.11 -30.67
C TRP A 104 0.77 7.07 -31.83
#